data_AF-A0A447JMB9-F1
#
_entry.id   AF-A0A447JMB9-F1
#
_cell.length_a   1.000
_cell.length_b   1.000
_cell.length_c   1.000
_cell.angle_alpha   90.00
_cell.angle_beta   90.00
_cell.angle_gamma   90.00
#
_symmetry.space_group_name_H-M   'P 1'
#
loop_
_entity.id
_entity.type
_entity.pdbx_description
1 polymer ?
#
loop_
_entity_poly.entity_id
_entity_poly.type
_entity_poly.pdbx_seq_one_letter_code
_entity_poly.pdbx_strand_id
1 'polypeptide(L)'
;MLMRRGCRVHYCFFNLGGAAHEIGVRQVAHYLWNRFGSSHRVRFVAINFEPVVGEILEKVDDGQMGVVLKRMMVRAASKVAERYGVQALVTGEALGQVSSQTLTNLRLIDNVSDTLILRPLISYDKEHIINLARQIGTEDFARTMPEYCGVISKSPTVKAIKAKIEAEEENFDFSILDKVVEEANNVDIREIAQQTQQEVVEVETVSGFGPNDVILDIRFCG
;
A
#
# COMPACT_ATOMS: atom_id res chain seq x y z
N MET A 1 -16.02 3.36 2.51
CA MET A 1 -17.26 2.97 1.80
C MET A 1 -17.73 1.57 2.17
N LEU A 2 -16.89 0.54 2.03
CA LEU A 2 -17.24 -0.87 2.26
C LEU A 2 -17.74 -1.15 3.70
N MET A 3 -17.09 -0.56 4.70
CA MET A 3 -17.54 -0.67 6.10
C MET A 3 -19.00 -0.16 6.28
N ARG A 4 -19.42 0.87 5.53
CA ARG A 4 -20.82 1.37 5.56
C ARG A 4 -21.82 0.39 4.93
N ARG A 5 -21.34 -0.61 4.18
CA ARG A 5 -22.13 -1.69 3.61
C ARG A 5 -22.09 -2.98 4.46
N GLY A 6 -21.56 -2.89 5.69
CA GLY A 6 -21.47 -4.03 6.62
C GLY A 6 -20.30 -4.96 6.33
N CYS A 7 -19.39 -4.61 5.42
CA CYS A 7 -18.22 -5.43 5.14
C CYS A 7 -17.21 -5.33 6.28
N ARG A 8 -16.72 -6.49 6.76
CA ARG A 8 -15.56 -6.59 7.65
C ARG A 8 -14.28 -6.40 6.82
N VAL A 9 -13.65 -5.23 6.96
CA VAL A 9 -12.48 -4.85 6.16
C VAL A 9 -11.19 -5.14 6.92
N HIS A 10 -10.40 -6.08 6.42
CA HIS A 10 -9.00 -6.27 6.81
C HIS A 10 -8.10 -5.33 6.00
N TYR A 11 -6.96 -4.95 6.56
CA TYR A 11 -5.99 -4.06 5.91
C TYR A 11 -4.79 -4.88 5.46
N CYS A 12 -4.40 -4.73 4.19
CA CYS A 12 -3.20 -5.31 3.61
C CYS A 12 -2.32 -4.15 3.14
N PHE A 13 -1.17 -3.98 3.77
CA PHE A 13 -0.23 -2.91 3.54
C PHE A 13 1.06 -3.47 2.95
N PHE A 14 1.55 -2.84 1.88
CA PHE A 14 2.82 -3.16 1.25
C PHE A 14 3.83 -2.10 1.65
N ASN A 15 4.79 -2.48 2.50
CA ASN A 15 5.82 -1.56 2.97
C ASN A 15 6.88 -1.38 1.88
N LEU A 16 6.93 -0.16 1.35
CA LEU A 16 7.88 0.31 0.33
C LEU A 16 8.75 1.46 0.85
N GLY A 17 8.48 1.94 2.09
CA GLY A 17 8.97 3.22 2.59
C GLY A 17 9.56 3.16 3.99
N GLY A 18 9.82 1.95 4.50
CA GLY A 18 10.37 1.71 5.83
C GLY A 18 9.38 2.00 6.98
N ALA A 19 9.93 2.18 8.18
CA ALA A 19 9.14 2.28 9.41
C ALA A 19 8.20 3.50 9.44
N ALA A 20 8.66 4.67 8.98
CA ALA A 20 7.85 5.89 8.99
C ALA A 20 6.58 5.76 8.12
N HIS A 21 6.70 5.11 6.95
CA HIS A 21 5.57 4.83 6.08
C HIS A 21 4.56 3.88 6.75
N GLU A 22 5.07 2.83 7.40
CA GLU A 22 4.22 1.87 8.11
C GLU A 22 3.46 2.52 9.26
N ILE A 23 4.13 3.32 10.10
CA ILE A 23 3.51 4.03 11.23
C ILE A 23 2.34 4.89 10.74
N GLY A 24 2.56 5.70 9.70
CA GLY A 24 1.50 6.55 9.14
C GLY A 24 0.29 5.73 8.68
N VAL A 25 0.52 4.65 7.93
CA VAL A 25 -0.58 3.82 7.40
C VAL A 25 -1.32 3.09 8.53
N ARG A 26 -0.60 2.64 9.56
CA ARG A 26 -1.20 2.03 10.76
C ARG A 26 -2.10 3.03 11.50
N GLN A 27 -1.69 4.29 11.62
CA GLN A 27 -2.51 5.35 12.21
C GLN A 27 -3.82 5.58 11.44
N VAL A 28 -3.75 5.65 10.10
CA VAL A 28 -4.94 5.81 9.25
C VAL A 28 -5.87 4.61 9.34
N ALA A 29 -5.32 3.40 9.29
CA ALA A 29 -6.09 2.16 9.39
C ALA A 29 -6.81 2.08 10.75
N HIS A 30 -6.11 2.41 11.84
CA HIS A 30 -6.70 2.46 13.17
C HIS A 30 -7.77 3.56 13.28
N TYR A 31 -7.52 4.76 12.75
CA TYR A 31 -8.50 5.85 12.72
C TYR A 31 -9.80 5.44 12.01
N LEU A 32 -9.68 4.87 10.81
CA LEU A 32 -10.81 4.41 10.01
C LEU A 32 -11.59 3.29 10.69
N TRP A 33 -10.87 2.32 11.27
CA TRP A 33 -11.48 1.24 12.04
C TRP A 33 -12.22 1.77 13.27
N ASN A 34 -11.59 2.61 14.08
CA ASN A 34 -12.19 3.16 15.30
C ASN A 34 -13.47 3.96 14.98
N ARG A 35 -13.46 4.73 13.88
CA ARG A 35 -14.58 5.57 13.47
C ARG A 35 -15.75 4.81 12.84
N PHE A 36 -15.47 3.75 12.06
CA PHE A 36 -16.49 3.13 11.20
C PHE A 36 -16.65 1.62 11.37
N GLY A 37 -15.82 0.96 12.17
CA GLY A 37 -15.74 -0.50 12.24
C GLY A 37 -15.33 -1.07 13.60
N SER A 38 -15.37 -0.29 14.68
CA SER A 38 -14.84 -0.65 16.01
C SER A 38 -15.43 -1.92 16.62
N SER A 39 -16.63 -2.32 16.19
CA SER A 39 -17.29 -3.56 16.59
C SER A 39 -16.66 -4.83 15.99
N HIS A 40 -15.86 -4.71 14.93
CA HIS A 40 -15.28 -5.85 14.22
C HIS A 40 -13.83 -6.06 14.59
N ARG A 41 -13.45 -7.30 14.90
CA ARG A 41 -12.04 -7.68 15.03
C ARG A 41 -11.44 -7.75 13.64
N VAL A 42 -10.55 -6.85 13.25
CA VAL A 42 -9.91 -6.90 11.93
C VAL A 42 -8.40 -6.96 12.07
N ARG A 43 -7.75 -7.35 10.98
CA ARG A 43 -6.31 -7.57 10.92
C ARG A 43 -5.67 -6.49 10.09
N PHE A 44 -4.47 -6.10 10.49
CA PHE A 44 -3.55 -5.33 9.69
C PHE A 44 -2.39 -6.24 9.31
N VAL A 45 -2.27 -6.53 8.02
CA VAL A 45 -1.22 -7.38 7.46
C VAL A 45 -0.22 -6.46 6.75
N ALA A 46 0.99 -6.36 7.28
CA ALA A 46 2.09 -5.63 6.69
C ALA A 46 3.03 -6.61 5.96
N ILE A 47 3.31 -6.34 4.70
CA ILE A 47 4.17 -7.15 3.84
C ILE A 47 5.37 -6.30 3.45
N ASN A 48 6.59 -6.72 3.79
CA ASN A 48 7.79 -6.03 3.31
C ASN A 48 7.94 -6.28 1.82
N PHE A 49 7.79 -5.24 1.00
CA PHE A 49 7.85 -5.35 -0.45
C PHE A 49 9.16 -4.83 -1.04
N GLU A 50 10.11 -4.38 -0.21
CA GLU A 50 11.43 -3.95 -0.65
C GLU A 50 12.16 -5.00 -1.52
N PRO A 51 12.20 -6.30 -1.16
CA PRO A 51 12.85 -7.31 -2.01
C PRO A 51 12.16 -7.47 -3.38
N VAL A 52 10.83 -7.38 -3.41
CA VAL A 52 10.05 -7.48 -4.66
C VAL A 52 10.34 -6.29 -5.57
N VAL A 53 10.46 -5.09 -5.00
CA VAL A 53 10.84 -3.89 -5.76
C VAL A 53 12.26 -3.99 -6.29
N GLY A 54 13.21 -4.47 -5.47
CA GLY A 54 14.58 -4.70 -5.91
C GLY A 54 14.66 -5.60 -7.13
N GLU A 55 13.96 -6.74 -7.08
CA GLU A 55 13.89 -7.68 -8.21
C GLU A 55 13.28 -7.03 -9.46
N ILE A 56 12.18 -6.27 -9.31
CA ILE A 56 11.55 -5.56 -10.44
C ILE A 56 12.50 -4.53 -11.05
N LEU A 57 13.23 -3.78 -10.23
CA LEU A 57 14.19 -2.77 -10.71
C LEU A 57 15.34 -3.40 -11.49
N GLU A 58 15.73 -4.63 -11.17
CA GLU A 58 16.84 -5.33 -11.83
C GLU A 58 16.39 -6.09 -13.10
N LYS A 59 15.17 -6.62 -13.12
CA LYS A 59 14.73 -7.59 -14.14
C LYS A 59 13.70 -7.09 -15.14
N VAL A 60 13.00 -6.00 -14.82
CA VAL A 60 11.83 -5.54 -15.59
C VAL A 60 12.14 -4.23 -16.29
N ASP A 61 11.69 -4.09 -17.54
CA ASP A 61 11.78 -2.82 -18.27
C ASP A 61 11.05 -1.66 -17.55
N ASP A 62 11.71 -0.49 -17.48
CA ASP A 62 11.24 0.75 -16.81
C ASP A 62 9.76 1.06 -17.11
N GLY A 63 9.34 0.93 -18.38
CA GLY A 63 8.00 1.28 -18.81
C GLY A 63 6.91 0.31 -18.33
N GLN A 64 7.28 -0.90 -17.91
CA GLN A 64 6.37 -1.96 -17.44
C GLN A 64 6.37 -2.13 -15.92
N MET A 65 7.40 -1.64 -15.21
CA MET A 65 7.59 -1.82 -13.76
C MET A 65 6.32 -1.52 -12.95
N GLY A 66 5.63 -0.43 -13.24
CA GLY A 66 4.42 -0.04 -12.50
C GLY A 66 3.26 -1.04 -12.63
N VAL A 67 3.11 -1.68 -13.79
CA VAL A 67 2.07 -2.70 -14.02
C VAL A 67 2.48 -4.03 -13.37
N VAL A 68 3.74 -4.42 -13.49
CA VAL A 68 4.27 -5.65 -12.87
C VAL A 68 4.22 -5.55 -11.34
N LEU A 69 4.62 -4.42 -10.75
CA LEU A 69 4.52 -4.17 -9.31
C LEU A 69 3.10 -4.34 -8.80
N LYS A 70 2.11 -3.70 -9.45
CA LYS A 70 0.70 -3.86 -9.07
C LYS A 70 0.19 -5.29 -9.23
N ARG A 71 0.65 -6.02 -10.26
CA ARG A 71 0.34 -7.44 -10.44
C ARG A 71 0.90 -8.28 -9.29
N MET A 72 2.13 -8.02 -8.85
CA MET A 72 2.71 -8.69 -7.67
C MET A 72 1.95 -8.36 -6.38
N MET A 73 1.55 -7.10 -6.19
CA MET A 73 0.70 -6.70 -5.05
C MET A 73 -0.64 -7.44 -5.05
N VAL A 74 -1.31 -7.56 -6.21
CA VAL A 74 -2.58 -8.31 -6.31
C VAL A 74 -2.37 -9.80 -6.03
N ARG A 75 -1.31 -10.42 -6.57
CA ARG A 75 -0.97 -11.82 -6.28
C ARG A 75 -0.74 -12.04 -4.77
N ALA A 76 0.08 -11.20 -4.14
CA ALA A 76 0.35 -11.27 -2.71
C ALA A 76 -0.92 -11.06 -1.86
N ALA A 77 -1.70 -10.03 -2.16
CA ALA A 77 -2.97 -9.77 -1.46
C ALA A 77 -3.97 -10.92 -1.63
N SER A 78 -3.98 -11.59 -2.78
CA SER A 78 -4.84 -12.74 -3.05
C SER A 78 -4.44 -13.95 -2.22
N LYS A 79 -3.14 -14.25 -2.11
CA LYS A 79 -2.62 -15.32 -1.23
C LYS A 79 -2.97 -15.04 0.24
N VAL A 80 -2.85 -13.79 0.67
CA VAL A 80 -3.30 -13.36 2.00
C VAL A 80 -4.81 -13.52 2.17
N ALA A 81 -5.60 -13.13 1.17
CA ALA A 81 -7.05 -13.26 1.21
C ALA A 81 -7.49 -14.73 1.34
N GLU A 82 -6.91 -15.62 0.56
CA GLU A 82 -7.15 -17.07 0.62
C GLU A 82 -6.82 -17.63 2.00
N ARG A 83 -5.63 -17.31 2.56
CA ARG A 83 -5.21 -17.74 3.90
C ARG A 83 -6.19 -17.34 5.01
N TYR A 84 -6.87 -16.21 4.86
CA TYR A 84 -7.83 -15.69 5.85
C TYR A 84 -9.30 -15.90 5.47
N GLY A 85 -9.61 -16.59 4.37
CA GLY A 85 -10.98 -16.82 3.89
C GLY A 85 -11.69 -15.55 3.43
N VAL A 86 -10.95 -14.51 3.04
CA VAL A 86 -11.48 -13.23 2.54
C VAL A 86 -11.95 -13.40 1.10
N GLN A 87 -13.16 -12.93 0.81
CA GLN A 87 -13.84 -13.17 -0.47
C GLN A 87 -13.52 -12.14 -1.57
N ALA A 88 -12.97 -10.99 -1.19
CA ALA A 88 -12.70 -9.90 -2.12
C ALA A 88 -11.56 -9.00 -1.65
N LEU A 89 -10.82 -8.45 -2.61
CA LEU A 89 -9.88 -7.35 -2.42
C LEU A 89 -10.60 -6.02 -2.67
N VAL A 90 -10.14 -4.94 -2.04
CA VAL A 90 -10.66 -3.59 -2.24
C VAL A 90 -9.51 -2.66 -2.55
N THR A 91 -9.58 -1.94 -3.65
CA THR A 91 -8.57 -0.93 -4.02
C THR A 91 -9.20 0.45 -4.19
N GLY A 92 -8.38 1.49 -4.02
CA GLY A 92 -8.77 2.89 -4.22
C GLY A 92 -8.57 3.40 -5.65
N GLU A 93 -8.41 2.52 -6.65
CA GLU A 93 -8.14 2.93 -8.03
C GLU A 93 -9.34 3.65 -8.66
N ALA A 94 -9.06 4.71 -9.43
CA ALA A 94 -10.01 5.56 -10.13
C ALA A 94 -9.64 5.66 -11.62
N LEU A 95 -10.61 5.45 -12.51
CA LEU A 95 -10.33 5.33 -13.92
C LEU A 95 -9.81 6.65 -14.50
N GLY A 96 -8.68 6.61 -15.21
CA GLY A 96 -8.12 7.77 -15.91
C GLY A 96 -7.45 8.82 -15.03
N GLN A 97 -7.28 8.57 -13.72
CA GLN A 97 -6.63 9.52 -12.82
C GLN A 97 -5.10 9.55 -12.98
N VAL A 98 -4.48 8.41 -13.29
CA VAL A 98 -3.04 8.28 -13.59
C VAL A 98 -2.84 7.32 -14.76
N SER A 99 -1.67 7.41 -15.42
CA SER A 99 -1.33 6.57 -16.59
C SER A 99 -1.42 5.06 -16.32
N SER A 100 -1.19 4.62 -15.09
CA SER A 100 -1.31 3.21 -14.67
C SER A 100 -2.76 2.75 -14.46
N GLN A 101 -3.75 3.64 -14.54
CA GLN A 101 -5.17 3.38 -14.27
C GLN A 101 -6.03 3.54 -15.53
N THR A 102 -5.55 3.03 -16.66
CA THR A 102 -6.37 2.85 -17.87
C THR A 102 -7.16 1.53 -17.80
N LEU A 103 -8.27 1.41 -18.55
CA LEU A 103 -9.03 0.15 -18.64
C LEU A 103 -8.13 -1.03 -19.03
N THR A 104 -7.19 -0.80 -19.94
CA THR A 104 -6.22 -1.83 -20.38
C THR A 104 -5.36 -2.30 -19.21
N ASN A 105 -4.75 -1.36 -18.47
CA ASN A 105 -3.87 -1.70 -17.37
C ASN A 105 -4.62 -2.33 -16.20
N LEU A 106 -5.80 -1.81 -15.84
CA LEU A 106 -6.65 -2.38 -14.78
C LEU A 106 -7.04 -3.82 -15.11
N ARG A 107 -7.45 -4.10 -16.36
CA ARG A 107 -7.75 -5.47 -16.80
C ARG A 107 -6.54 -6.38 -16.71
N LEU A 108 -5.35 -5.90 -17.06
CA LEU A 108 -4.12 -6.69 -16.95
C LEU A 108 -3.75 -6.96 -15.49
N ILE A 109 -3.95 -5.98 -14.60
CA ILE A 109 -3.72 -6.17 -13.17
C ILE A 109 -4.69 -7.19 -12.60
N ASP A 110 -5.96 -7.17 -13.00
CA ASP A 110 -6.98 -8.09 -12.48
C ASP A 110 -6.73 -9.55 -12.89
N ASN A 111 -6.26 -9.78 -14.12
CA ASN A 111 -6.10 -11.14 -14.68
C ASN A 111 -5.03 -12.01 -13.97
N VAL A 112 -4.35 -11.52 -12.94
CA VAL A 112 -3.36 -12.31 -12.16
C VAL A 112 -3.96 -13.07 -10.99
N SER A 113 -5.24 -12.83 -10.70
CA SER A 113 -5.95 -13.45 -9.58
C SER A 113 -7.43 -13.64 -9.92
N ASP A 114 -8.00 -14.75 -9.45
CA ASP A 114 -9.44 -14.99 -9.51
C ASP A 114 -10.21 -14.30 -8.36
N THR A 115 -9.50 -13.62 -7.44
CA THR A 115 -10.11 -12.93 -6.32
C THR A 115 -10.89 -11.70 -6.82
N LEU A 116 -12.13 -11.53 -6.35
CA LEU A 116 -12.96 -10.38 -6.71
C LEU A 116 -12.31 -9.07 -6.24
N ILE A 117 -12.02 -8.14 -7.16
CA ILE A 117 -11.47 -6.81 -6.83
C ILE A 117 -12.57 -5.75 -6.92
N LEU A 118 -12.91 -5.16 -5.77
CA LEU A 118 -13.87 -4.07 -5.65
C LEU A 118 -13.16 -2.72 -5.75
N ARG A 119 -13.67 -1.83 -6.61
CA ARG A 119 -13.11 -0.49 -6.85
C ARG A 119 -14.15 0.61 -6.63
N PRO A 120 -14.39 1.03 -5.37
CA PRO A 120 -15.46 1.97 -5.05
C PRO A 120 -15.29 3.35 -5.66
N LEU A 121 -14.06 3.71 -6.03
CA LEU A 121 -13.70 5.01 -6.59
C LEU A 121 -13.54 4.98 -8.11
N ILE A 122 -13.86 3.86 -8.79
CA ILE A 122 -13.54 3.65 -10.21
C ILE A 122 -14.06 4.75 -11.13
N SER A 123 -15.20 5.36 -10.79
CA SER A 123 -15.85 6.41 -11.58
C SER A 123 -15.75 7.81 -10.94
N TYR A 124 -14.98 7.96 -9.87
CA TYR A 124 -14.85 9.24 -9.16
C TYR A 124 -13.71 10.05 -9.77
N ASP A 125 -13.91 11.35 -9.90
CA ASP A 125 -12.82 12.28 -10.19
C ASP A 125 -12.03 12.64 -8.92
N LYS A 126 -10.90 13.33 -9.13
CA LYS A 126 -9.99 13.73 -8.06
C LYS A 126 -10.65 14.62 -7.00
N GLU A 127 -11.49 15.57 -7.41
CA GLU A 127 -12.17 16.49 -6.50
C GLU A 127 -13.16 15.74 -5.60
N HIS A 128 -13.93 14.81 -6.17
CA HIS A 128 -14.82 13.95 -5.41
C HIS A 128 -14.07 13.10 -4.38
N ILE A 129 -12.91 12.56 -4.73
CA ILE A 129 -12.07 11.78 -3.81
C ILE A 129 -11.52 12.65 -2.67
N ILE A 130 -11.03 13.85 -2.99
CA ILE A 130 -10.52 14.80 -1.98
C ILE A 130 -11.64 15.23 -1.04
N ASN A 131 -12.80 15.57 -1.57
CA ASN A 131 -13.96 15.97 -0.76
C ASN A 131 -14.45 14.82 0.11
N LEU A 132 -14.42 13.58 -0.38
CA LEU A 132 -14.70 12.41 0.43
C LEU A 132 -13.66 12.22 1.54
N ALA A 133 -12.36 12.37 1.23
CA ALA A 133 -11.28 12.28 2.21
C ALA A 133 -11.44 13.32 3.34
N ARG A 134 -11.84 14.56 2.99
CA ARG A 134 -12.23 15.59 3.96
C ARG A 134 -13.39 15.16 4.84
N GLN A 135 -14.48 14.68 4.22
CA GLN A 135 -15.68 14.26 4.95
C GLN A 135 -15.42 13.10 5.93
N ILE A 136 -14.52 12.18 5.59
CA ILE A 136 -14.19 11.04 6.45
C ILE A 136 -12.99 11.32 7.38
N GLY A 137 -12.36 12.49 7.29
CA GLY A 137 -11.26 12.91 8.15
C GLY A 137 -9.90 12.27 7.82
N THR A 138 -9.67 11.88 6.57
CA THR A 138 -8.39 11.28 6.11
C THR A 138 -7.52 12.22 5.29
N GLU A 139 -7.96 13.45 5.01
CA GLU A 139 -7.20 14.40 4.18
C GLU A 139 -5.82 14.72 4.77
N ASP A 140 -5.74 15.03 6.07
CA ASP A 140 -4.47 15.43 6.70
C ASP A 140 -3.45 14.28 6.73
N PHE A 141 -3.92 13.06 6.97
CA PHE A 141 -3.07 11.88 6.88
C PHE A 141 -2.56 11.64 5.45
N ALA A 142 -3.42 11.82 4.45
CA ALA A 142 -3.01 11.64 3.05
C ALA A 142 -1.99 12.70 2.62
N ARG A 143 -2.04 13.92 3.19
CA ARG A 143 -1.10 15.00 2.89
C ARG A 143 0.32 14.72 3.37
N THR A 144 0.48 13.95 4.45
CA THR A 144 1.79 13.63 5.03
C THR A 144 2.40 12.33 4.49
N MET A 145 1.64 11.52 3.74
CA MET A 145 2.09 10.24 3.21
C MET A 145 2.75 10.40 1.82
N PRO A 146 3.99 9.91 1.64
CA PRO A 146 4.61 9.87 0.32
C PRO A 146 3.97 8.81 -0.60
N GLU A 147 3.84 9.12 -1.88
CA GLU A 147 3.36 8.16 -2.89
C GLU A 147 4.51 7.29 -3.44
N TYR A 148 4.89 6.24 -2.70
CA TYR A 148 6.04 5.40 -3.05
C TYR A 148 5.90 4.62 -4.38
N CYS A 149 4.70 4.14 -4.71
CA CYS A 149 4.48 3.42 -5.99
C CYS A 149 4.73 4.31 -7.22
N GLY A 150 4.51 5.63 -7.10
CA GLY A 150 4.75 6.59 -8.17
C GLY A 150 6.23 6.89 -8.38
N VAL A 151 7.04 6.76 -7.33
CA VAL A 151 8.50 6.99 -7.39
C VAL A 151 9.22 5.86 -8.13
N ILE A 152 8.69 4.64 -8.07
CA ILE A 152 9.31 3.45 -8.68
C ILE A 152 9.11 3.40 -10.19
N SER A 153 7.99 3.92 -10.72
CA SER A 153 7.69 3.82 -12.15
C SER A 153 8.27 4.98 -12.95
N LYS A 154 9.33 4.70 -13.72
CA LYS A 154 9.86 5.63 -14.73
C LYS A 154 9.07 5.48 -16.04
N SER A 155 8.54 6.58 -16.57
CA SER A 155 7.81 6.60 -17.86
C SER A 155 6.70 5.52 -17.99
N PRO A 156 5.72 5.47 -17.05
CA PRO A 156 4.69 4.43 -17.03
C PRO A 156 3.90 4.33 -18.35
N THR A 157 3.83 3.10 -18.88
CA THR A 157 3.10 2.83 -20.13
C THR A 157 1.58 2.96 -19.94
N VAL A 158 0.94 3.79 -20.76
CA VAL A 158 -0.52 4.02 -20.74
C VAL A 158 -1.32 2.83 -21.29
N LYS A 159 -0.69 2.04 -22.18
CA LYS A 159 -1.27 0.85 -22.82
C LYS A 159 -0.28 -0.31 -22.78
N ALA A 160 -0.22 -1.00 -21.64
CA ALA A 160 0.61 -2.19 -21.53
C ALA A 160 0.12 -3.29 -22.48
N ILE A 161 1.07 -4.02 -23.07
CA ILE A 161 0.79 -5.15 -23.96
C ILE A 161 0.89 -6.41 -23.14
N LYS A 162 -0.19 -7.20 -23.10
CA LYS A 162 -0.28 -8.42 -22.28
C LYS A 162 0.96 -9.32 -22.43
N ALA A 163 1.31 -9.65 -23.68
CA ALA A 163 2.44 -10.53 -23.98
C ALA A 163 3.78 -9.98 -23.47
N LYS A 164 3.98 -8.66 -23.46
CA LYS A 164 5.18 -8.05 -22.89
C LYS A 164 5.20 -8.23 -21.38
N ILE A 165 4.09 -7.90 -20.70
CA ILE A 165 3.99 -8.05 -19.24
C ILE A 165 4.24 -9.50 -18.82
N GLU A 166 3.65 -10.48 -19.52
CA GLU A 166 3.86 -11.89 -19.20
C GLU A 166 5.32 -12.33 -19.43
N ALA A 167 5.97 -11.86 -20.49
CA ALA A 167 7.38 -12.13 -20.74
C ALA A 167 8.30 -11.48 -19.68
N GLU A 168 8.00 -10.25 -19.23
CA GLU A 168 8.76 -9.62 -18.14
C GLU A 168 8.57 -10.39 -16.81
N GLU A 169 7.37 -10.93 -16.56
CA GLU A 169 7.10 -11.74 -15.37
C GLU A 169 7.84 -13.09 -15.38
N GLU A 170 8.18 -13.64 -16.54
CA GLU A 170 9.01 -14.85 -16.62
C GLU A 170 10.43 -14.64 -16.08
N ASN A 171 10.91 -13.39 -16.08
CA ASN A 171 12.22 -13.03 -15.53
C ASN A 171 12.19 -12.81 -14.01
N PHE A 172 11.00 -12.74 -13.40
CA PHE A 172 10.82 -12.47 -11.98
C PHE A 172 10.85 -13.76 -11.16
N ASP A 173 11.69 -13.82 -10.12
CA ASP A 173 11.68 -14.94 -9.19
C ASP A 173 10.49 -14.88 -8.21
N PHE A 174 9.46 -15.68 -8.50
CA PHE A 174 8.26 -15.79 -7.67
C PHE A 174 8.53 -16.32 -6.25
N SER A 175 9.67 -16.97 -5.99
CA SER A 175 10.01 -17.41 -4.63
C SER A 175 10.19 -16.24 -3.66
N ILE A 176 10.63 -15.08 -4.18
CA ILE A 176 10.74 -13.83 -3.41
C ILE A 176 9.36 -13.37 -2.95
N LEU A 177 8.37 -13.39 -3.85
CA LEU A 177 7.00 -13.00 -3.54
C LEU A 177 6.39 -13.92 -2.47
N ASP A 178 6.64 -15.22 -2.58
CA ASP A 178 6.09 -16.22 -1.67
C ASP A 178 6.68 -16.06 -0.28
N LYS A 179 8.00 -15.86 -0.22
CA LYS A 179 8.70 -15.57 1.03
C LYS A 179 8.16 -14.32 1.74
N VAL A 180 8.00 -13.20 1.04
CA VAL A 180 7.50 -11.96 1.70
C VAL A 180 6.06 -12.09 2.18
N VAL A 181 5.23 -12.91 1.52
CA VAL A 181 3.85 -13.20 1.95
C VAL A 181 3.84 -14.15 3.15
N GLU A 182 4.76 -15.10 3.23
CA GLU A 182 4.94 -15.97 4.40
C GLU A 182 5.41 -15.20 5.63
N GLU A 183 6.38 -14.30 5.45
CA GLU A 183 6.96 -13.45 6.50
C GLU A 183 6.06 -12.24 6.86
N ALA A 184 4.89 -12.10 6.25
CA ALA A 184 3.99 -10.98 6.48
C ALA A 184 3.60 -10.85 7.95
N ASN A 185 3.80 -9.66 8.51
CA ASN A 185 3.45 -9.35 9.89
C ASN A 185 1.94 -9.13 10.00
N ASN A 186 1.28 -9.81 10.95
CA ASN A 186 -0.16 -9.75 11.14
C ASN A 186 -0.49 -9.31 12.57
N VAL A 187 -1.12 -8.14 12.69
CA VAL A 187 -1.47 -7.54 13.97
C VAL A 187 -2.98 -7.31 14.06
N ASP A 188 -3.57 -7.52 15.24
CA ASP A 188 -4.94 -7.10 15.50
C ASP A 188 -4.99 -5.57 15.51
N ILE A 189 -5.93 -4.98 14.76
CA ILE A 189 -6.04 -3.52 14.63
C ILE A 189 -6.15 -2.80 15.98
N ARG A 190 -6.64 -3.47 17.02
CA ARG A 190 -6.81 -2.93 18.38
C ARG A 190 -5.49 -2.75 19.12
N GLU A 191 -4.48 -3.54 18.77
CA GLU A 191 -3.14 -3.51 19.39
C GLU A 191 -2.26 -2.41 18.77
N ILE A 192 -2.64 -1.93 17.58
CA ILE A 192 -1.91 -0.87 16.87
C ILE A 192 -1.84 0.42 17.69
N ALA A 193 -2.93 0.84 18.33
CA ALA A 193 -2.93 2.07 19.13
C ALA A 193 -1.89 2.06 20.26
N GLN A 194 -1.67 0.90 20.88
CA GLN A 194 -0.71 0.74 21.97
C GLN A 194 0.73 0.76 21.44
N GLN A 195 0.98 0.06 20.33
CA GLN A 195 2.31 -0.02 19.71
C GLN A 195 2.74 1.31 19.09
N THR A 196 1.84 2.01 18.40
CA THR A 196 2.14 3.31 17.79
C THR A 196 2.39 4.40 18.85
N GLN A 197 1.72 4.38 19.99
CA GLN A 197 2.02 5.31 21.08
C GLN A 197 3.39 5.05 21.72
N GLN A 198 3.84 3.79 21.79
CA GLN A 198 5.16 3.44 22.31
C GLN A 198 6.28 3.85 21.34
N GLU A 199 6.14 3.56 20.04
CA GLU A 199 7.14 3.91 19.01
C GLU A 199 7.29 5.43 18.82
N VAL A 200 6.20 6.20 18.86
CA VAL A 200 6.26 7.67 18.76
C VAL A 200 6.99 8.28 19.95
N VAL A 201 6.74 7.77 21.17
CA VAL A 201 7.43 8.25 22.37
C VAL A 201 8.94 7.96 22.32
N GLU A 202 9.33 6.80 21.77
CA GLU A 202 10.73 6.40 21.63
C GLU A 202 11.48 7.26 20.59
N VAL A 203 10.81 7.63 19.49
CA VAL A 203 11.38 8.54 18.47
C VAL A 203 11.40 10.00 18.94
N GLU A 204 10.44 10.43 19.76
CA GLU A 204 10.33 11.82 20.24
C GLU A 204 11.22 12.15 21.44
N THR A 205 11.83 11.18 22.14
CA THR A 205 12.60 11.49 23.37
C THR A 205 14.01 10.92 23.41
N VAL A 206 14.98 11.78 23.06
CA VAL A 206 16.34 11.72 23.63
C VAL A 206 16.42 12.83 24.69
N SER A 207 16.45 12.47 25.97
CA SER A 207 16.37 13.42 27.09
C SER A 207 17.67 14.20 27.37
N GLY A 208 18.69 14.05 26.52
CA GLY A 208 19.95 14.79 26.60
C GLY A 208 20.97 14.31 25.58
N PHE A 209 21.86 15.21 25.17
CA PHE A 209 22.98 14.90 24.29
C PHE A 209 24.14 14.29 25.08
N GLY A 210 24.73 13.22 24.58
CA GLY A 210 26.03 12.71 25.02
C GLY A 210 27.18 13.62 24.56
N PRO A 211 28.36 13.56 25.22
CA PRO A 211 29.50 14.41 24.90
C PRO A 211 30.09 14.20 23.49
N ASN A 212 29.70 13.13 22.78
CA ASN A 212 30.14 12.81 21.42
C ASN A 212 29.01 12.89 20.39
N ASP A 213 27.84 13.39 20.76
CA ASP A 213 26.71 13.46 19.84
C ASP A 213 26.93 14.56 18.80
N VAL A 214 26.76 14.21 17.53
CA VAL A 214 26.89 15.15 16.42
C VAL A 214 25.50 15.70 16.09
N ILE A 215 25.29 16.99 16.37
CA ILE A 215 24.06 17.70 16.03
C ILE A 215 24.12 18.12 14.56
N LEU A 216 23.19 17.59 13.75
CA LEU A 216 23.00 18.01 12.36
C LEU A 216 21.85 19.03 12.28
N ASP A 217 22.18 20.31 12.11
CA ASP A 217 21.18 21.36 11.86
C ASP A 217 20.86 21.42 10.36
N ILE A 218 19.66 20.96 9.99
CA ILE A 218 19.19 20.87 8.60
C ILE A 218 18.46 22.14 8.11
N ARG A 219 18.55 23.26 8.84
CA ARG A 219 17.89 24.53 8.46
C ARG A 219 18.81 25.43 7.64
N PHE A 220 19.31 24.95 6.49
CA PHE A 220 19.93 25.84 5.49
C PHE A 220 19.82 25.26 4.07
N CYS A 221 18.86 25.77 3.30
CA CYS A 221 19.01 25.95 1.85
C CYS A 221 18.44 27.32 1.51
N GLY A 222 19.35 28.28 1.27
CA GLY A 222 19.08 29.49 0.48
C GLY A 222 19.58 29.28 -0.94
#